data_AF-A0A2T1G4A6-F1
#
_entry.id   AF-A0A2T1G4A6-F1
#
_cell.length_a   1.000
_cell.length_b   1.000
_cell.length_c   1.000
_cell.angle_alpha   90.00
_cell.angle_beta   90.00
_cell.angle_gamma   90.00
#
_symmetry.space_group_name_H-M   'P 1'
#
loop_
_entity.id
_entity.type
_entity.pdbx_description
1 polymer ?
#
loop_
_entity_poly.entity_id
_entity_poly.type
_entity_poly.pdbx_seq_one_letter_code
_entity_poly.pdbx_strand_id
1 'polypeptide(L)'
;MTQANFSDDTQTMTEVVTVDLVTDEAGVMTTVTTAETPTDQFQDIKNQVVTILSELPAYLSNFFADYQKPLITVGLILAGGISIKVLLGVLGALNDVPLVAPVFELIGMGYTGWFVYRYLLKASNRQELLTEVDSLKEQVVGKKY
;
A
#
# COMPACT_ATOMS: atom_id res chain seq x y z
N MET A 1 15.38 46.64 55.30
CA MET A 1 16.78 46.21 55.48
C MET A 1 16.78 45.04 56.46
N THR A 2 17.44 43.94 56.10
CA THR A 2 18.02 42.93 57.03
C THR A 2 17.01 41.95 57.66
N GLN A 3 17.12 40.61 57.61
CA GLN A 3 18.00 39.63 56.93
C GLN A 3 17.34 38.26 57.17
N ALA A 4 17.16 37.43 56.14
CA ALA A 4 16.78 36.03 56.33
C ALA A 4 18.03 35.26 56.75
N ASN A 5 17.98 34.65 57.94
CA ASN A 5 19.06 33.86 58.51
C ASN A 5 18.98 32.44 57.95
N PHE A 6 19.92 32.09 57.08
CA PHE A 6 20.18 30.71 56.66
C PHE A 6 21.11 30.09 57.70
N SER A 7 20.74 28.92 58.22
CA SER A 7 21.65 28.06 58.96
C SER A 7 21.65 26.70 58.28
N ASP A 8 22.77 26.44 57.61
CA ASP A 8 23.27 25.14 57.21
C ASP A 8 24.11 24.61 58.38
N ASP A 9 23.86 23.37 58.82
CA ASP A 9 24.84 22.52 59.50
C ASP A 9 24.29 21.08 59.68
N THR A 10 24.62 20.25 58.69
CA THR A 10 25.29 18.95 58.80
C THR A 10 24.71 17.82 59.71
N GLN A 11 24.17 16.77 59.04
CA GLN A 11 24.31 15.30 59.19
C GLN A 11 24.36 14.70 60.63
N THR A 12 23.74 13.58 61.02
CA THR A 12 23.46 12.26 60.41
C THR A 12 22.62 11.47 61.44
N MET A 13 21.75 10.55 61.03
CA MET A 13 21.51 9.22 61.64
C MET A 13 20.31 8.56 60.92
N THR A 14 20.61 7.73 59.92
CA THR A 14 20.39 6.28 60.00
C THR A 14 18.92 5.87 59.81
N GLU A 15 18.50 5.83 58.55
CA GLU A 15 17.60 4.76 58.11
C GLU A 15 18.26 4.10 56.89
N VAL A 16 18.96 3.01 57.19
CA VAL A 16 19.45 2.06 56.19
C VAL A 16 18.21 1.44 55.56
N VAL A 17 17.75 2.00 54.44
CA VAL A 17 16.98 1.20 53.48
C VAL A 17 17.98 0.21 52.92
N THR A 18 18.01 -0.99 53.51
CA THR A 18 18.67 -2.15 52.93
C THR A 18 17.98 -2.41 51.59
N VAL A 19 18.56 -1.90 50.51
CA VAL A 19 18.28 -2.42 49.17
C VAL A 19 18.82 -3.84 49.19
N ASP A 20 17.90 -4.78 49.37
CA ASP A 20 18.15 -6.20 49.28
C ASP A 20 18.60 -6.47 47.83
N LEU A 21 19.91 -6.58 47.62
CA LEU A 21 20.45 -7.18 46.41
C LEU A 21 20.15 -8.68 46.48
N VAL A 22 18.89 -9.04 46.19
CA VAL A 22 18.56 -10.36 45.67
C VAL A 22 19.14 -10.43 44.27
N THR A 23 20.41 -10.83 44.23
CA THR A 23 21.01 -11.47 43.05
C THR A 23 20.40 -12.86 42.96
N ASP A 24 20.02 -13.25 41.74
CA ASP A 24 19.50 -14.56 41.33
C ASP A 24 18.06 -14.93 41.74
N GLU A 25 17.11 -14.52 40.91
CA GLU A 25 16.49 -15.52 40.04
C GLU A 25 16.15 -14.86 38.70
N ALA A 26 16.94 -15.22 37.69
CA ALA A 26 16.76 -14.82 36.31
C ALA A 26 15.31 -15.06 35.89
N GLY A 27 14.69 -14.03 35.29
CA GLY A 27 13.42 -14.18 34.62
C GLY A 27 13.44 -15.41 33.71
N VAL A 28 12.30 -16.06 33.58
CA VAL A 28 12.04 -17.19 32.68
C VAL A 28 12.31 -16.76 31.23
N MET A 29 13.59 -16.69 30.90
CA MET A 29 14.10 -16.84 29.57
C MET A 29 13.97 -18.32 29.33
N THR A 30 12.95 -18.70 28.56
CA THR A 30 12.76 -20.04 28.01
C THR A 30 14.13 -20.65 27.74
N THR A 31 14.55 -21.57 28.61
CA THR A 31 15.73 -22.37 28.36
C THR A 31 15.41 -23.14 27.10
N VAL A 32 15.96 -22.69 25.99
CA VAL A 32 16.23 -23.57 24.86
C VAL A 32 17.20 -24.59 25.44
N THR A 33 16.64 -25.64 26.06
CA THR A 33 17.36 -26.82 26.48
C THR A 33 17.84 -27.49 25.20
N THR A 34 19.02 -27.08 24.74
CA THR A 34 19.80 -27.81 23.76
C THR A 34 21.09 -28.21 24.44
N ALA A 35 21.03 -29.34 25.13
CA ALA A 35 22.19 -30.18 25.33
C ALA A 35 21.82 -31.55 24.73
N GLU A 36 22.63 -31.97 23.75
CA GLU A 36 22.74 -33.34 23.21
C GLU A 36 21.84 -33.72 22.01
N THR A 37 22.07 -33.07 20.86
CA THR A 37 22.59 -33.66 19.59
C THR A 37 22.45 -32.61 18.49
N PRO A 38 23.53 -31.97 18.01
CA PRO A 38 23.45 -30.86 17.05
C PRO A 38 22.89 -31.28 15.67
N THR A 39 22.84 -32.58 15.41
CA THR A 39 22.32 -33.13 14.17
C THR A 39 20.80 -33.31 14.24
N ASP A 40 20.26 -33.92 15.31
CA ASP A 40 18.84 -34.30 15.36
C ASP A 40 17.89 -33.11 15.47
N GLN A 41 18.19 -32.13 16.34
CA GLN A 41 17.36 -30.92 16.48
C GLN A 41 17.35 -30.07 15.19
N PHE A 42 18.46 -30.02 14.46
CA PHE A 42 18.51 -29.33 13.17
C PHE A 42 17.67 -30.04 12.10
N GLN A 43 17.61 -31.37 12.14
CA GLN A 43 16.72 -32.14 11.27
C GLN A 43 15.25 -31.92 11.63
N ASP A 44 14.90 -31.83 12.92
CA ASP A 44 13.54 -31.53 13.36
C ASP A 44 13.09 -30.15 12.90
N ILE A 45 13.93 -29.13 13.07
CA ILE A 45 13.68 -27.77 12.57
C ILE A 45 13.56 -27.78 11.04
N LYS A 46 14.44 -28.51 10.34
CA LYS A 46 14.37 -28.64 8.88
C LYS A 46 13.08 -29.32 8.45
N ASN A 47 12.66 -30.40 9.11
CA ASN A 47 11.43 -31.11 8.82
C ASN A 47 10.22 -30.21 9.03
N GLN A 48 10.19 -29.45 10.13
CA GLN A 48 9.13 -28.49 10.42
C GLN A 48 9.07 -27.36 9.37
N VAL A 49 10.22 -26.81 8.96
CA VAL A 49 10.30 -25.79 7.90
C VAL A 49 9.87 -26.38 6.55
N VAL A 50 10.27 -27.62 6.24
CA VAL A 50 9.88 -28.31 5.00
C VAL A 50 8.38 -28.59 4.97
N THR A 51 7.76 -28.97 6.09
CA THR A 51 6.30 -29.14 6.19
C THR A 51 5.58 -27.83 5.92
N ILE A 52 5.96 -26.75 6.60
CA ILE A 52 5.35 -25.43 6.40
C ILE A 52 5.57 -24.93 4.96
N LEU A 53 6.77 -25.11 4.40
CA LEU A 53 7.12 -24.72 3.03
C LEU A 53 6.38 -25.55 1.97
N SER A 54 6.14 -26.83 2.21
CA SER A 54 5.38 -27.71 1.31
C SER A 54 3.90 -27.37 1.32
N GLU A 55 3.39 -26.87 2.45
CA GLU A 55 2.02 -26.39 2.57
C GLU A 55 1.84 -24.92 2.13
N LEU A 56 2.90 -24.11 2.07
CA LEU A 56 2.84 -22.73 1.54
C LEU A 56 2.16 -22.61 0.18
N PRO A 57 2.47 -23.42 -0.85
CA PRO A 57 1.76 -23.31 -2.12
C PRO A 57 0.26 -23.57 -1.97
N ALA A 58 -0.15 -24.48 -1.09
CA ALA A 58 -1.57 -24.73 -0.81
C ALA A 58 -2.22 -23.55 -0.07
N TYR A 59 -1.57 -23.00 0.96
CA TYR A 59 -2.07 -21.82 1.68
C TYR A 59 -2.15 -20.58 0.78
N LEU A 60 -1.13 -20.32 -0.05
CA LEU A 60 -1.14 -19.24 -1.03
C LEU A 60 -2.27 -19.46 -2.04
N SER A 61 -2.41 -20.67 -2.59
CA SER A 61 -3.47 -20.97 -3.55
C SER A 61 -4.85 -20.72 -2.96
N ASN A 62 -5.12 -21.18 -1.73
CA ASN A 62 -6.39 -20.98 -1.06
C ASN A 62 -6.64 -19.49 -0.73
N PHE A 63 -5.62 -18.78 -0.26
CA PHE A 63 -5.71 -17.35 -0.01
C PHE A 63 -6.03 -16.56 -1.29
N PHE A 64 -5.31 -16.80 -2.39
CA PHE A 64 -5.60 -16.13 -3.65
C PHE A 64 -6.99 -16.49 -4.19
N ALA A 65 -7.44 -17.75 -4.01
CA ALA A 65 -8.78 -18.18 -4.43
C ALA A 65 -9.90 -17.49 -3.62
N ASP A 66 -9.75 -17.43 -2.29
CA ASP A 66 -10.73 -16.84 -1.37
C ASP A 66 -10.75 -15.30 -1.47
N TYR A 67 -9.57 -14.69 -1.64
CA TYR A 67 -9.40 -13.22 -1.69
C TYR A 67 -9.26 -12.67 -3.11
N GLN A 68 -9.54 -13.44 -4.16
CA GLN A 68 -9.43 -12.97 -5.55
C GLN A 68 -10.16 -11.64 -5.79
N LYS A 69 -11.39 -11.49 -5.29
CA LYS A 69 -12.22 -10.30 -5.49
C LYS A 69 -11.63 -9.07 -4.78
N PRO A 70 -11.38 -9.11 -3.45
CA PRO A 70 -10.78 -7.96 -2.78
C PRO A 70 -9.35 -7.66 -3.26
N LEU A 71 -8.54 -8.67 -3.61
CA LEU A 71 -7.21 -8.45 -4.18
C LEU A 71 -7.27 -7.71 -5.50
N ILE A 72 -8.18 -8.10 -6.41
CA ILE A 72 -8.39 -7.38 -7.66
C ILE A 72 -8.87 -5.96 -7.39
N THR A 73 -9.80 -5.76 -6.45
CA THR A 73 -10.29 -4.41 -6.10
C THR A 73 -9.18 -3.52 -5.56
N VAL A 74 -8.41 -3.99 -4.58
CA VAL A 74 -7.27 -3.25 -4.02
C VAL A 74 -6.21 -3.02 -5.09
N GLY A 75 -5.93 -4.04 -5.90
CA GLY A 75 -5.03 -3.94 -7.05
C GLY A 75 -5.48 -2.89 -8.06
N LEU A 76 -6.78 -2.79 -8.34
CA LEU A 76 -7.34 -1.80 -9.25
C LEU A 76 -7.28 -0.38 -8.67
N ILE A 77 -7.50 -0.22 -7.36
CA ILE A 77 -7.33 1.07 -6.67
C ILE A 77 -5.86 1.52 -6.73
N LEU A 78 -4.93 0.61 -6.41
CA LEU A 78 -3.49 0.90 -6.46
C LEU A 78 -3.05 1.19 -7.90
N ALA A 79 -3.47 0.38 -8.86
CA ALA A 79 -3.21 0.59 -10.27
C ALA A 79 -3.77 1.94 -10.73
N GLY A 80 -5.00 2.28 -10.38
CA GLY A 80 -5.60 3.59 -10.67
C GLY A 80 -4.80 4.74 -10.06
N GLY A 81 -4.36 4.61 -8.81
CA GLY A 81 -3.51 5.59 -8.16
C GLY A 81 -2.15 5.77 -8.86
N ILE A 82 -1.50 4.67 -9.25
CA ILE A 82 -0.26 4.69 -10.02
C ILE A 82 -0.48 5.31 -11.40
N SER A 83 -1.57 4.97 -12.09
CA SER A 83 -1.94 5.56 -13.38
C SER A 83 -2.10 7.07 -13.27
N ILE A 84 -2.77 7.58 -12.22
CA ILE A 84 -2.88 9.03 -11.98
C ILE A 84 -1.51 9.64 -11.76
N LYS A 85 -0.65 9.03 -10.95
CA LYS A 85 0.74 9.50 -10.73
C LYS A 85 1.54 9.57 -12.02
N VAL A 86 1.46 8.54 -12.86
CA VAL A 86 2.11 8.52 -14.18
C VAL A 86 1.54 9.61 -15.07
N LEU A 87 0.22 9.77 -15.12
CA LEU A 87 -0.44 10.82 -15.91
C LEU A 87 0.02 12.21 -15.48
N LEU A 88 0.10 12.49 -14.18
CA LEU A 88 0.64 13.75 -13.66
C LEU A 88 2.12 13.95 -14.03
N GLY A 89 2.92 12.88 -14.00
CA GLY A 89 4.31 12.92 -14.44
C GLY A 89 4.45 13.24 -15.93
N VAL A 90 3.60 12.63 -16.77
CA VAL A 90 3.51 12.94 -18.20
C VAL A 90 3.11 14.39 -18.40
N LEU A 91 2.04 14.87 -17.75
CA LEU A 91 1.61 16.27 -17.84
C LEU A 91 2.71 17.24 -17.41
N GLY A 92 3.48 16.92 -16.36
CA GLY A 92 4.65 17.68 -15.95
C GLY A 92 5.71 17.74 -17.05
N ALA A 93 6.10 16.59 -17.61
CA ALA A 93 7.08 16.52 -18.70
C ALA A 93 6.61 17.24 -19.98
N LEU A 94 5.31 17.19 -20.28
CA LEU A 94 4.70 17.92 -21.39
C LEU A 94 4.75 19.44 -21.15
N ASN A 95 4.60 19.91 -19.91
CA ASN A 95 4.70 21.32 -19.56
C ASN A 95 6.13 21.87 -19.72
N ASP A 96 7.15 21.02 -19.57
CA ASP A 96 8.55 21.40 -19.80
C ASP A 96 8.88 21.56 -21.30
N VAL A 97 8.03 21.05 -22.20
CA VAL A 97 8.19 21.17 -23.66
C VAL A 97 7.23 22.24 -24.21
N PRO A 98 7.73 23.43 -24.60
CA PRO A 98 6.90 24.59 -24.91
C PRO A 98 5.99 24.41 -26.15
N LEU A 99 6.28 23.44 -27.02
CA LEU A 99 5.50 23.20 -28.25
C LEU A 99 4.38 22.17 -28.08
N VAL A 100 4.36 21.44 -26.97
CA VAL A 100 3.39 20.35 -26.78
C VAL A 100 1.96 20.88 -26.66
N ALA A 101 1.75 21.84 -25.75
CA ALA A 101 0.43 22.45 -25.54
C ALA A 101 -0.19 23.02 -26.84
N PRO A 102 0.49 23.90 -27.61
CA PRO A 102 -0.09 24.44 -28.84
C PRO A 102 -0.31 23.37 -29.93
N VAL A 103 0.51 22.33 -30.00
CA VAL A 103 0.30 21.23 -30.95
C VAL A 103 -0.93 20.40 -30.58
N PHE A 104 -1.10 20.04 -29.30
CA PHE A 104 -2.30 19.34 -28.84
C PHE A 104 -3.56 20.18 -29.02
N GLU A 105 -3.48 21.50 -28.86
CA GLU A 105 -4.59 22.41 -29.13
C GLU A 105 -4.97 22.40 -30.62
N LEU A 106 -4.00 22.49 -31.52
CA LEU A 106 -4.23 22.39 -32.97
C LEU A 106 -4.81 21.04 -33.38
N ILE A 107 -4.28 19.94 -32.83
CA ILE A 107 -4.80 18.59 -33.05
C ILE A 107 -6.24 18.49 -32.55
N GLY A 108 -6.51 18.97 -31.33
CA GLY A 108 -7.83 18.95 -30.71
C GLY A 108 -8.85 19.75 -31.51
N MET A 109 -8.50 20.95 -31.94
CA MET A 109 -9.35 21.77 -32.81
C MET A 109 -9.58 21.11 -34.17
N GLY A 110 -8.54 20.54 -34.78
CA GLY A 110 -8.65 19.83 -36.06
C GLY A 110 -9.62 18.65 -35.98
N TYR A 111 -9.44 17.78 -34.99
CA TYR A 111 -10.35 16.65 -34.77
C TYR A 111 -11.76 17.09 -34.37
N THR A 112 -11.90 18.13 -33.54
CA THR A 112 -13.22 18.66 -33.15
C THR A 112 -13.96 19.21 -34.37
N GLY A 113 -13.30 20.04 -35.20
CA GLY A 113 -13.89 20.57 -36.42
C GLY A 113 -14.29 19.46 -37.41
N TRP A 114 -13.41 18.48 -37.62
CA TRP A 114 -13.69 17.31 -38.46
C TRP A 114 -14.85 16.47 -37.92
N PHE A 115 -14.89 16.23 -36.60
CA PHE A 115 -15.95 15.46 -35.95
C PHE A 115 -17.31 16.16 -36.05
N VAL A 116 -17.36 17.46 -35.78
CA VAL A 116 -18.59 18.26 -35.91
C VAL A 116 -19.09 18.18 -37.36
N TYR A 117 -18.20 18.39 -38.33
CA TYR A 117 -18.55 18.31 -39.74
C TYR A 117 -19.06 16.93 -40.15
N ARG A 118 -18.36 15.87 -39.76
CA ARG A 118 -18.65 14.48 -40.17
C ARG A 118 -19.85 13.87 -39.44
N TYR A 119 -20.10 14.22 -38.19
CA TYR A 119 -21.10 13.51 -37.36
C TYR A 119 -22.26 14.40 -36.91
N LEU A 120 -22.06 15.71 -36.69
CA LEU A 120 -23.11 16.57 -36.12
C LEU A 120 -23.95 17.30 -37.17
N LEU A 121 -23.38 17.70 -38.31
CA LEU A 121 -24.12 18.52 -39.29
C LEU A 121 -25.24 17.72 -40.00
N LYS A 122 -24.98 16.46 -40.34
CA LYS A 122 -25.91 15.63 -41.11
C LYS A 122 -26.82 14.79 -40.20
N ALA A 123 -28.12 14.85 -40.42
CA ALA A 123 -29.11 14.14 -39.59
C ALA A 123 -28.93 12.61 -39.58
N SER A 124 -28.51 12.00 -40.70
CA SER A 124 -28.20 10.57 -40.76
C SER A 124 -27.02 10.21 -39.85
N ASN A 125 -25.97 11.04 -39.86
CA ASN A 125 -24.73 10.75 -39.14
C ASN A 125 -24.89 10.98 -37.64
N ARG A 126 -25.78 11.90 -37.23
CA ARG A 126 -26.19 12.05 -35.83
C ARG A 126 -26.91 10.80 -35.30
N GLN A 127 -27.81 10.23 -36.09
CA GLN A 127 -28.53 9.01 -35.70
C GLN A 127 -27.60 7.80 -35.60
N GLU A 128 -26.67 7.67 -36.54
CA GLU A 128 -25.60 6.67 -36.50
C GLU A 128 -24.73 6.81 -35.24
N LEU A 129 -24.26 8.02 -34.94
CA LEU A 129 -23.45 8.32 -33.75
C LEU A 129 -24.19 7.97 -32.45
N LEU A 130 -25.47 8.34 -32.32
CA LEU A 130 -26.26 8.03 -31.12
C LEU A 130 -26.42 6.53 -30.93
N THR A 131 -26.72 5.80 -32.01
CA THR A 131 -26.85 4.33 -31.97
C THR A 131 -25.54 3.66 -31.54
N GLU A 132 -24.42 4.17 -32.03
CA GLU A 132 -23.10 3.63 -31.69
C GLU A 132 -22.71 3.96 -30.24
N VAL A 133 -23.01 5.16 -29.76
CA VAL A 133 -22.83 5.54 -28.35
C VAL A 133 -23.68 4.68 -27.42
N ASP A 134 -24.94 4.43 -27.77
CA ASP A 134 -25.83 3.55 -26.99
C ASP A 134 -25.30 2.11 -26.95
N SER A 135 -24.83 1.58 -28.07
CA SER A 135 -24.19 0.25 -28.15
C SER A 135 -22.93 0.16 -27.27
N LEU A 136 -22.06 1.18 -27.30
CA LEU A 136 -20.86 1.22 -26.47
C LEU A 136 -21.21 1.31 -24.98
N LYS A 137 -22.23 2.11 -24.63
CA LYS A 137 -22.73 2.21 -23.26
C LYS A 137 -23.27 0.88 -22.75
N GLU A 138 -24.02 0.14 -23.58
CA GLU A 138 -24.50 -1.20 -23.23
C GLU A 138 -23.35 -2.18 -23.01
N GLN A 139 -22.28 -2.10 -23.80
CA GLN A 139 -21.12 -2.98 -23.67
C GLN A 139 -20.31 -2.69 -22.39
N VAL A 140 -20.15 -1.43 -22.01
CA VAL A 140 -19.31 -1.03 -20.86
C VAL A 140 -20.06 -1.11 -19.54
N VAL A 141 -21.31 -0.63 -19.50
CA VAL A 141 -22.09 -0.48 -18.26
C VAL A 141 -23.07 -1.65 -18.06
N GLY A 142 -23.29 -2.46 -19.09
CA GLY A 142 -24.30 -3.52 -19.13
C GLY A 142 -25.68 -2.99 -19.51
N LYS A 143 -26.51 -3.86 -20.10
CA LYS A 143 -27.91 -3.53 -20.46
C LYS A 143 -28.71 -3.18 -19.20
N LYS A 144 -29.26 -1.96 -19.14
CA LYS A 144 -30.37 -1.67 -18.23
C LYS A 144 -31.64 -2.27 -18.84
N TYR A 145 -32.24 -3.23 -18.13
CA TYR A 145 -33.56 -3.77 -18.41
C TYR A 145 -34.64 -2.70 -18.30
#